data_AF-A0A0L0W347-F1
#
_entry.id   AF-A0A0L0W347-F1
#
_cell.length_a   1.000
_cell.length_b   1.000
_cell.length_c   1.000
_cell.angle_alpha   90.00
_cell.angle_beta   90.00
_cell.angle_gamma   90.00
#
_symmetry.space_group_name_H-M   'P 1'
#
loop_
_entity.id
_entity.type
_entity.pdbx_description
1 polymer ?
#
loop_
_entity_poly.entity_id
_entity_poly.type
_entity_poly.pdbx_seq_one_letter_code
_entity_poly.pdbx_strand_id
1 'polypeptide(L)'
;MATRRHRETRAQLDFLLSKQNPFKPPGRNYQVSYFEKKWNHQRTFRADHTDEEQERRNKLIKIYEHQATIDKLRSRQLQKDAEGISDLPPDEENQIVHTSGASHSRTLDANKTGPRVGTDRKEEISEAMWKRKLAFKKLLNKYNKLYSEFSKTFPTHPAANSPLHPVDYDDFLKWPLDHESWNDGLYFQTTAPWSVEPDVCSGISCVLMLSRIQEEFQLIAQELARSVGWALDYYNNCKDKIQVLN
;
A
#
# COMPACT_ATOMS: atom_id res chain seq x y z
N MET A 1 10.85 -7.82 -9.94
CA MET A 1 10.01 -6.59 -9.86
C MET A 1 10.80 -5.37 -9.38
N ALA A 2 11.61 -5.45 -8.31
CA ALA A 2 12.39 -4.31 -7.80
C ALA A 2 13.42 -3.73 -8.81
N THR A 3 14.12 -4.59 -9.56
CA THR A 3 15.06 -4.19 -10.62
C THR A 3 14.39 -3.45 -11.78
N ARG A 4 13.17 -3.86 -12.15
CA ARG A 4 12.36 -3.18 -13.18
C ARG A 4 11.96 -1.79 -12.69
N ARG A 5 11.42 -1.69 -11.46
CA ARG A 5 11.06 -0.41 -10.85
C ARG A 5 12.26 0.53 -10.74
N HIS A 6 13.41 0.04 -10.28
CA HIS A 6 14.65 0.82 -10.22
C HIS A 6 14.99 1.44 -11.59
N ARG A 7 14.91 0.65 -12.66
CA ARG A 7 15.18 1.13 -14.03
C ARG A 7 14.16 2.18 -14.48
N GLU A 8 12.88 1.94 -14.25
CA GLU A 8 11.79 2.85 -14.62
C GLU A 8 11.91 4.19 -13.87
N THR A 9 12.07 4.14 -12.54
CA THR A 9 12.30 5.33 -11.70
C THR A 9 13.57 6.07 -12.10
N ARG A 10 14.64 5.34 -12.46
CA ARG A 10 15.88 5.99 -12.90
C ARG A 10 15.70 6.72 -14.24
N ALA A 11 15.03 6.10 -15.20
CA ALA A 11 14.73 6.73 -16.48
C ALA A 11 13.87 8.00 -16.31
N GLN A 12 12.89 7.96 -15.41
CA GLN A 12 12.08 9.12 -15.07
C GLN A 12 12.91 10.24 -14.41
N LEU A 13 13.81 9.89 -13.50
CA LEU A 13 14.73 10.86 -12.90
C LEU A 13 15.64 11.50 -13.94
N ASP A 14 16.24 10.70 -14.83
CA ASP A 14 17.12 11.20 -15.88
C ASP A 14 16.37 12.14 -16.85
N PHE A 15 15.11 11.82 -17.16
CA PHE A 15 14.22 12.72 -17.90
C PHE A 15 14.01 14.05 -17.17
N LEU A 16 13.74 14.04 -15.87
CA LEU A 16 13.57 15.27 -15.09
C LEU A 16 14.87 16.09 -15.00
N LEU A 17 16.02 15.43 -14.88
CA LEU A 17 17.34 16.10 -14.88
C LEU A 17 17.69 16.74 -16.24
N SER A 18 17.02 16.33 -17.32
CA SER A 18 17.18 16.98 -18.63
C SER A 18 16.36 18.27 -18.77
N LYS A 19 15.34 18.48 -17.93
CA LYS A 19 14.47 19.67 -17.96
C LYS A 19 15.12 20.87 -17.28
N GLN A 20 14.82 22.06 -17.80
CA GLN A 20 15.22 23.32 -17.19
C GLN A 20 14.49 23.53 -15.86
N ASN A 21 15.21 23.98 -14.84
CA ASN A 21 14.65 24.29 -13.53
C ASN A 21 14.16 25.75 -13.51
N PRO A 22 12.84 25.99 -13.41
CA PRO A 22 12.27 27.35 -13.39
C PRO A 22 12.58 28.12 -12.09
N PHE A 23 13.06 27.44 -11.05
CA PHE A 23 13.43 28.02 -9.75
C PHE A 23 14.91 28.41 -9.64
N LYS A 24 15.65 28.34 -10.75
CA LYS A 24 17.07 28.69 -10.83
C LYS A 24 17.32 29.65 -12.01
N PRO A 25 18.47 30.36 -12.01
CA PRO A 25 18.84 31.23 -13.12
C PRO A 25 18.74 30.49 -14.47
N PRO A 26 18.40 31.21 -15.56
CA PRO A 26 18.12 30.60 -16.86
C PRO A 26 19.28 29.73 -17.35
N GLY A 27 18.96 28.59 -17.94
CA GLY A 27 19.93 27.62 -18.46
C GLY A 27 20.42 26.57 -17.46
N ARG A 28 19.93 26.54 -16.21
CA ARG A 28 20.21 25.43 -15.27
C ARG A 28 19.09 24.42 -15.23
N ASN A 29 19.44 23.16 -15.44
CA ASN A 29 18.52 22.04 -15.31
C ASN A 29 18.28 21.64 -13.85
N TYR A 30 17.29 20.77 -13.64
CA TYR A 30 17.10 20.14 -12.34
C TYR A 30 18.32 19.34 -11.91
N GLN A 31 18.53 19.26 -10.60
CA GLN A 31 19.62 18.49 -10.00
C GLN A 31 19.07 17.63 -8.87
N VAL A 32 19.67 16.47 -8.64
CA VAL A 32 19.34 15.60 -7.50
C VAL A 32 19.43 16.37 -6.18
N SER A 33 20.49 17.16 -6.01
CA SER A 33 20.69 17.99 -4.81
C SER A 33 19.58 19.03 -4.58
N TYR A 34 18.89 19.46 -5.63
CA TYR A 34 17.73 20.36 -5.50
C TYR A 34 16.53 19.61 -4.93
N PHE A 35 16.23 18.41 -5.46
CA PHE A 35 15.14 17.58 -4.96
C PHE A 35 15.37 17.15 -3.51
N GLU A 36 16.59 16.73 -3.14
CA GLU A 36 16.95 16.41 -1.75
C GLU A 36 16.75 17.60 -0.80
N LYS A 37 17.15 18.80 -1.23
CA LYS A 37 16.90 20.02 -0.46
C LYS A 37 15.42 20.27 -0.29
N LYS A 38 14.62 20.13 -1.35
CA LYS A 38 13.17 20.34 -1.28
C LYS A 38 12.47 19.31 -0.41
N TRP A 39 12.90 18.05 -0.45
CA TRP A 39 12.46 17.02 0.49
C TRP A 39 12.76 17.39 1.94
N ASN A 40 13.97 17.89 2.23
CA ASN A 40 14.32 18.32 3.59
C ASN A 40 13.40 19.45 4.09
N HIS A 41 13.08 20.42 3.24
CA HIS A 41 12.14 21.48 3.60
C HIS A 41 10.71 20.94 3.84
N GLN A 42 10.28 19.95 3.07
CA GLN A 42 8.99 19.28 3.29
C GLN A 42 8.97 18.55 4.64
N ARG A 43 10.05 17.85 5.01
CA ARG A 43 10.16 17.17 6.31
C ARG A 43 10.13 18.13 7.49
N THR A 44 10.88 19.23 7.43
CA THR A 44 10.88 20.25 8.49
C THR A 44 9.52 20.92 8.60
N PHE A 45 8.90 21.28 7.47
CA PHE A 45 7.55 21.84 7.47
C PHE A 45 6.53 20.91 8.14
N ARG A 46 6.58 19.60 7.86
CA ARG A 46 5.72 18.61 8.53
C ARG A 46 6.02 18.47 10.02
N ALA A 47 7.30 18.52 10.43
CA ALA A 47 7.66 18.46 11.85
C ALA A 47 7.09 19.66 12.64
N ASP A 48 6.95 20.81 11.98
CA ASP A 48 6.41 22.03 12.57
C ASP A 48 4.87 22.09 12.54
N HIS A 49 4.20 21.23 11.76
CA HIS A 49 2.73 21.21 11.60
C HIS A 49 2.07 19.99 12.30
N THR A 50 1.58 20.28 13.51
CA THR A 50 0.63 19.59 14.41
C THR A 50 0.63 18.05 14.56
N ASP A 51 0.92 17.63 15.79
CA ASP A 51 0.84 16.26 16.33
C ASP A 51 -0.51 15.55 16.10
N GLU A 52 -1.63 16.29 16.06
CA GLU A 52 -2.98 15.70 15.92
C GLU A 52 -3.21 15.00 14.57
N GLU A 53 -2.72 15.59 13.49
CA GLU A 53 -2.88 15.01 12.15
C GLU A 53 -1.94 13.81 11.98
N GLN A 54 -0.75 13.88 12.59
CA GLN A 54 0.16 12.74 12.70
C GLN A 54 -0.46 11.61 13.54
N GLU A 55 -1.19 11.93 14.61
CA GLU A 55 -1.89 10.94 15.41
C GLU A 55 -3.05 10.28 14.64
N ARG A 56 -3.82 11.06 13.86
CA ARG A 56 -4.84 10.49 12.96
C ARG A 56 -4.23 9.56 11.92
N ARG A 57 -3.10 9.95 11.32
CA ARG A 57 -2.35 9.12 10.37
C ARG A 57 -1.86 7.82 11.03
N ASN A 58 -1.31 7.91 12.23
CA ASN A 58 -0.86 6.74 13.00
C ASN A 58 -2.02 5.78 13.33
N LYS A 59 -3.20 6.32 13.68
CA LYS A 59 -4.41 5.50 13.89
C LYS A 59 -4.82 4.78 12.59
N LEU A 60 -4.73 5.46 11.44
CA LEU A 60 -5.06 4.88 10.15
C LEU A 60 -4.09 3.76 9.75
N ILE A 61 -2.78 3.96 9.96
CA ILE A 61 -1.74 2.94 9.71
C ILE A 61 -2.04 1.65 10.52
N LYS A 62 -2.33 1.78 11.82
CA LYS A 62 -2.69 0.65 12.69
C LYS A 62 -3.91 -0.13 12.17
N ILE A 63 -4.89 0.58 11.61
CA ILE A 63 -6.09 -0.04 11.02
C ILE A 63 -5.70 -0.85 9.77
N TYR A 64 -4.83 -0.33 8.90
CA TYR A 64 -4.37 -1.02 7.71
C TYR A 64 -3.49 -2.24 8.02
N GLU A 65 -2.60 -2.15 8.99
CA GLU A 65 -1.78 -3.28 9.46
C GLU A 65 -2.67 -4.43 9.96
N HIS A 66 -3.71 -4.09 10.73
CA HIS A 66 -4.68 -5.07 11.20
C HIS A 66 -5.47 -5.69 10.06
N GLN A 67 -5.87 -4.90 9.05
CA GLN A 67 -6.55 -5.39 7.86
C GLN A 67 -5.68 -6.38 7.05
N ALA A 68 -4.42 -6.04 6.80
CA ALA A 68 -3.49 -6.92 6.09
C ALA A 68 -3.24 -8.23 6.86
N THR A 69 -3.16 -8.17 8.18
CA THR A 69 -3.04 -9.35 9.05
C THR A 69 -4.25 -10.26 8.91
N ILE A 70 -5.45 -9.69 8.89
CA ILE A 70 -6.70 -10.42 8.71
C ILE A 70 -6.77 -11.08 7.32
N ASP A 71 -6.42 -10.35 6.26
CA ASP A 71 -6.45 -10.89 4.89
C ASP A 71 -5.48 -12.06 4.74
N LYS A 72 -4.29 -11.97 5.34
CA LYS A 72 -3.33 -13.09 5.41
C LYS A 72 -3.89 -14.31 6.14
N LEU A 73 -4.61 -14.11 7.25
CA LEU A 73 -5.26 -15.21 7.98
C LEU A 73 -6.37 -15.87 7.15
N ARG A 74 -7.14 -15.09 6.39
CA ARG A 74 -8.15 -15.60 5.45
C ARG A 74 -7.53 -16.43 4.33
N SER A 75 -6.48 -15.94 3.69
CA SER A 75 -5.78 -16.70 2.64
C SER A 75 -5.27 -18.03 3.18
N ARG A 76 -4.71 -18.04 4.40
CA ARG A 76 -4.26 -19.28 5.06
C ARG A 76 -5.44 -20.22 5.39
N GLN A 77 -6.59 -19.70 5.79
CA GLN A 77 -7.78 -20.51 6.06
C GLN A 77 -8.34 -21.11 4.77
N LEU A 78 -8.44 -20.33 3.70
CA LEU A 78 -8.86 -20.83 2.38
C LEU A 78 -7.92 -21.91 1.84
N GLN A 79 -6.61 -21.77 2.09
CA GLN A 79 -5.64 -22.80 1.72
C GLN A 79 -5.84 -24.10 2.50
N LYS A 80 -6.13 -24.02 3.80
CA LYS A 80 -6.50 -25.19 4.62
C LYS A 80 -7.82 -25.82 4.22
N ASP A 81 -8.81 -25.00 3.87
CA ASP A 81 -10.12 -25.45 3.40
C ASP A 81 -10.00 -26.13 2.02
N ALA A 82 -9.04 -25.71 1.17
CA ALA A 82 -8.74 -26.31 -0.13
C ALA A 82 -7.92 -27.61 -0.04
N GLU A 83 -7.00 -27.72 0.93
CA GLU A 83 -6.24 -28.94 1.21
C GLU A 83 -7.07 -30.00 1.97
N GLY A 84 -8.23 -29.63 2.52
CA GLY A 84 -9.14 -30.49 3.28
C GLY A 84 -10.25 -31.18 2.49
N ILE A 85 -10.29 -31.05 1.15
CA ILE A 85 -11.25 -31.74 0.28
C ILE A 85 -10.48 -32.76 -0.57
N SER A 86 -10.13 -33.91 0.02
CA SER A 86 -9.59 -35.06 -0.74
C SER A 86 -10.25 -36.39 -0.39
N ASP A 87 -11.41 -36.41 0.26
CA ASP A 87 -12.14 -37.67 0.49
C ASP A 87 -13.64 -37.43 0.60
N LEU A 88 -14.37 -37.49 -0.53
CA LEU A 88 -15.71 -38.11 -0.62
C LEU A 88 -16.16 -38.19 -2.10
N PRO A 89 -16.94 -39.24 -2.47
CA PRO A 89 -17.04 -39.77 -3.83
C PRO A 89 -17.91 -38.92 -4.75
N PRO A 90 -17.73 -39.05 -6.07
CA PRO A 90 -18.47 -38.30 -7.06
C PRO A 90 -19.82 -38.99 -7.26
N ASP A 91 -20.91 -38.35 -6.84
CA ASP A 91 -22.21 -38.42 -7.51
C ASP A 91 -23.08 -37.27 -6.98
N GLU A 92 -23.89 -36.69 -7.88
CA GLU A 92 -24.75 -35.51 -7.71
C GLU A 92 -24.15 -34.11 -8.00
N GLU A 93 -23.30 -34.01 -9.03
CA GLU A 93 -23.39 -32.86 -9.94
C GLU A 93 -24.53 -33.09 -10.93
N ASN A 94 -25.74 -32.60 -10.62
CA ASN A 94 -26.66 -32.00 -11.61
C ASN A 94 -27.98 -31.56 -10.94
N GLN A 95 -27.99 -30.35 -10.38
CA GLN A 95 -29.18 -29.51 -10.38
C GLN A 95 -28.81 -28.01 -10.40
N ILE A 96 -28.31 -27.59 -11.55
CA ILE A 96 -28.73 -26.41 -12.33
C ILE A 96 -28.97 -25.10 -11.55
N VAL A 97 -27.95 -24.24 -11.60
CA VAL A 97 -27.98 -22.87 -12.14
C VAL A 97 -29.35 -22.18 -12.16
N HIS A 98 -29.59 -21.29 -11.19
CA HIS A 98 -30.40 -20.05 -11.24
C HIS A 98 -30.25 -19.45 -9.81
N THR A 99 -29.77 -18.24 -9.51
CA THR A 99 -29.84 -16.93 -10.18
C THR A 99 -28.71 -16.02 -9.67
N SER A 100 -28.20 -15.18 -10.56
CA SER A 100 -27.46 -13.97 -10.23
C SER A 100 -28.37 -12.96 -9.51
N GLY A 101 -27.89 -12.38 -8.42
CA GLY A 101 -28.37 -11.10 -7.89
C GLY A 101 -29.09 -11.14 -6.54
N ALA A 102 -28.77 -10.15 -5.69
CA ALA A 102 -29.35 -9.82 -4.39
C ALA A 102 -28.92 -10.73 -3.22
N SER A 103 -27.93 -10.29 -2.44
CA SER A 103 -28.13 -9.48 -1.21
C SER A 103 -28.58 -10.32 -0.02
N HIS A 104 -27.72 -10.35 1.00
CA HIS A 104 -28.11 -10.19 2.41
C HIS A 104 -29.54 -10.63 2.74
N SER A 105 -29.79 -11.93 2.77
CA SER A 105 -30.87 -12.50 3.56
C SER A 105 -30.38 -13.79 4.19
N ARG A 106 -30.26 -13.73 5.51
CA ARG A 106 -30.24 -14.84 6.43
C ARG A 106 -31.36 -15.81 6.05
N THR A 107 -31.05 -16.94 5.43
CA THR A 107 -32.00 -18.06 5.34
C THR A 107 -31.92 -18.84 6.64
N LEU A 108 -33.05 -18.80 7.33
CA LEU A 108 -33.36 -19.47 8.58
C LEU A 108 -33.30 -20.99 8.37
N ASP A 109 -32.19 -21.61 8.73
CA ASP A 109 -32.15 -23.01 9.16
C ASP A 109 -31.31 -23.15 10.44
N ALA A 110 -31.37 -22.14 11.30
CA ALA A 110 -30.83 -22.20 12.66
C ALA A 110 -31.85 -22.92 13.56
N ASN A 111 -32.03 -24.23 13.38
CA ASN A 111 -32.73 -25.10 14.35
C ASN A 111 -32.36 -26.58 14.19
N LYS A 112 -31.08 -26.88 13.93
CA LYS A 112 -30.43 -28.18 14.18
C LYS A 112 -28.94 -27.95 13.98
N THR A 113 -28.13 -28.28 14.99
CA THR A 113 -26.67 -28.10 15.05
C THR A 113 -26.25 -26.74 15.64
N GLY A 114 -25.64 -26.78 16.83
CA GLY A 114 -25.06 -25.61 17.46
C GLY A 114 -23.92 -25.00 16.63
N PRO A 115 -23.42 -23.80 16.99
CA PRO A 115 -22.39 -23.11 16.23
C PRO A 115 -21.16 -24.02 16.03
N ARG A 116 -20.80 -24.27 14.77
CA ARG A 116 -19.62 -25.06 14.43
C ARG A 116 -18.40 -24.30 14.94
N VAL A 117 -17.63 -24.90 15.85
CA VAL A 117 -16.45 -24.26 16.45
C VAL A 117 -15.52 -23.74 15.34
N GLY A 118 -15.42 -22.41 15.21
CA GLY A 118 -14.59 -21.74 14.19
C GLY A 118 -15.34 -20.87 13.16
N THR A 119 -16.67 -20.97 13.01
CA THR A 119 -17.43 -20.06 12.11
C THR A 119 -17.67 -18.68 12.71
N ASP A 120 -17.96 -18.58 14.01
CA ASP A 120 -18.28 -17.29 14.65
C ASP A 120 -17.16 -16.26 14.49
N ARG A 121 -15.90 -16.66 14.75
CA ARG A 121 -14.75 -15.76 14.56
C ARG A 121 -14.52 -15.42 13.08
N LYS A 122 -14.76 -16.36 12.16
CA LYS A 122 -14.63 -16.13 10.70
C LYS A 122 -15.69 -15.13 10.23
N GLU A 123 -16.92 -15.24 10.73
CA GLU A 123 -18.03 -14.33 10.43
C GLU A 123 -17.80 -12.95 11.06
N GLU A 124 -17.40 -12.87 12.33
CA GLU A 124 -17.03 -11.61 13.01
C GLU A 124 -15.92 -10.86 12.26
N ILE A 125 -14.86 -11.58 11.87
CA ILE A 125 -13.76 -11.05 11.07
C ILE A 125 -14.29 -10.54 9.71
N SER A 126 -15.19 -11.31 9.07
CA SER A 126 -15.79 -10.95 7.79
C SER A 126 -16.67 -9.71 7.86
N GLU A 127 -17.52 -9.61 8.88
CA GLU A 127 -18.32 -8.44 9.15
C GLU A 127 -17.44 -7.22 9.46
N ALA A 128 -16.39 -7.37 10.26
CA ALA A 128 -15.48 -6.28 10.59
C ALA A 128 -14.81 -5.69 9.34
N MET A 129 -14.38 -6.55 8.41
CA MET A 129 -13.86 -6.13 7.11
C MET A 129 -14.89 -5.43 6.24
N TRP A 130 -16.10 -5.97 6.17
CA TRP A 130 -17.17 -5.36 5.38
C TRP A 130 -17.56 -3.98 5.94
N LYS A 131 -17.71 -3.87 7.27
CA LYS A 131 -17.95 -2.61 7.98
C LYS A 131 -16.85 -1.59 7.69
N ARG A 132 -15.57 -2.02 7.65
CA ARG A 132 -14.43 -1.16 7.28
C ARG A 132 -14.46 -0.73 5.81
N LYS A 133 -14.70 -1.65 4.86
CA LYS A 133 -14.87 -1.32 3.43
C LYS A 133 -15.99 -0.30 3.25
N LEU A 134 -17.12 -0.47 3.93
CA LEU A 134 -18.24 0.45 3.90
C LEU A 134 -17.90 1.82 4.49
N ALA A 135 -17.25 1.85 5.67
CA ALA A 135 -16.81 3.09 6.29
C ALA A 135 -15.84 3.87 5.40
N PHE A 136 -14.89 3.16 4.76
CA PHE A 136 -13.95 3.77 3.84
C PHE A 136 -14.64 4.29 2.57
N LYS A 137 -15.57 3.52 1.98
CA LYS A 137 -16.39 4.01 0.85
C LYS A 137 -17.14 5.30 1.18
N LYS A 138 -17.69 5.42 2.39
CA LYS A 138 -18.33 6.67 2.86
C LYS A 138 -17.33 7.83 2.92
N LEU A 139 -16.13 7.60 3.43
CA LEU A 139 -15.07 8.60 3.48
C LEU A 139 -14.63 9.02 2.07
N LEU A 140 -14.46 8.06 1.16
CA LEU A 140 -14.08 8.29 -0.22
C LEU A 140 -15.14 9.11 -0.98
N ASN A 141 -16.43 8.80 -0.76
CA ASN A 141 -17.53 9.59 -1.32
C ASN A 141 -17.53 11.04 -0.79
N LYS A 142 -17.26 11.23 0.51
CA LYS A 142 -17.14 12.57 1.09
C LYS A 142 -15.97 13.32 0.46
N TYR A 143 -14.83 12.65 0.27
CA TYR A 143 -13.67 13.21 -0.40
C TYR A 143 -13.97 13.61 -1.85
N ASN A 144 -14.52 12.70 -2.66
CA ASN A 144 -14.90 12.97 -4.05
C ASN A 144 -15.88 14.14 -4.16
N LYS A 145 -16.82 14.26 -3.21
CA LYS A 145 -17.73 15.40 -3.13
C LYS A 145 -16.97 16.72 -2.91
N LEU A 146 -16.12 16.79 -1.89
CA LEU A 146 -15.32 17.98 -1.59
C LEU A 146 -14.40 18.35 -2.75
N TYR A 147 -13.76 17.37 -3.38
CA TYR A 147 -12.92 17.59 -4.57
C TYR A 147 -13.74 18.17 -5.73
N SER A 148 -14.97 17.67 -5.97
CA SER A 148 -15.85 18.21 -7.01
C SER A 148 -16.29 19.66 -6.73
N GLU A 149 -16.48 20.02 -5.46
CA GLU A 149 -16.79 21.39 -5.05
C GLU A 149 -15.57 22.30 -5.25
N PHE A 150 -14.38 21.85 -4.83
CA PHE A 150 -13.11 22.56 -5.04
C PHE A 150 -12.81 22.79 -6.52
N SER A 151 -12.99 21.76 -7.37
CA SER A 151 -12.74 21.85 -8.80
C SER A 151 -13.66 22.87 -9.48
N LYS A 152 -14.92 22.97 -9.03
CA LYS A 152 -15.89 23.97 -9.51
C LYS A 152 -15.53 25.38 -9.06
N THR A 153 -15.06 25.57 -7.83
CA THR A 153 -14.74 26.90 -7.28
C THR A 153 -13.40 27.44 -7.77
N PHE A 154 -12.44 26.56 -8.08
CA PHE A 154 -11.10 26.93 -8.55
C PHE A 154 -10.68 26.20 -9.84
N PRO A 155 -11.33 26.45 -11.00
CA PRO A 155 -11.05 25.73 -12.24
C PRO A 155 -9.63 25.95 -12.79
N THR A 156 -9.02 27.09 -12.44
CA THR A 156 -7.66 27.48 -12.85
C THR A 156 -6.57 26.85 -11.99
N HIS A 157 -6.92 26.21 -10.87
CA HIS A 157 -5.94 25.60 -9.99
C HIS A 157 -5.38 24.30 -10.63
N PRO A 158 -4.05 24.07 -10.63
CA PRO A 158 -3.45 22.88 -11.26
C PRO A 158 -4.05 21.55 -10.76
N ALA A 159 -4.30 21.47 -9.46
CA ALA A 159 -4.88 20.27 -8.83
C ALA A 159 -6.40 20.09 -9.05
N ALA A 160 -7.12 21.06 -9.62
CA ALA A 160 -8.56 20.97 -9.84
C ALA A 160 -8.94 20.07 -11.03
N ASN A 161 -7.99 19.84 -11.94
CA ASN A 161 -8.20 19.14 -13.21
C ASN A 161 -7.49 17.77 -13.25
N SER A 162 -7.20 17.17 -12.10
CA SER A 162 -6.55 15.86 -12.06
C SER A 162 -7.45 14.77 -12.68
N PRO A 163 -6.94 13.98 -13.64
CA PRO A 163 -7.69 12.92 -14.32
C PRO A 163 -7.99 11.72 -13.40
N LEU A 164 -7.41 11.69 -12.20
CA LEU A 164 -7.53 10.60 -11.24
C LEU A 164 -8.83 10.67 -10.42
N HIS A 165 -9.64 11.71 -10.58
CA HIS A 165 -10.90 11.90 -9.86
C HIS A 165 -12.11 11.83 -10.79
N PRO A 166 -13.25 11.27 -10.34
CA PRO A 166 -13.50 10.73 -9.00
C PRO A 166 -12.86 9.35 -8.78
N VAL A 167 -12.43 9.09 -7.54
CA VAL A 167 -11.73 7.85 -7.18
C VAL A 167 -12.73 6.76 -6.80
N ASP A 168 -12.66 5.60 -7.45
CA ASP A 168 -13.39 4.40 -7.03
C ASP A 168 -12.59 3.60 -5.99
N TYR A 169 -13.29 2.87 -5.11
CA TYR A 169 -12.67 2.06 -4.07
C TYR A 169 -11.79 0.94 -4.62
N ASP A 170 -12.28 0.22 -5.64
CA ASP A 170 -11.56 -0.94 -6.17
C ASP A 170 -10.34 -0.48 -7.01
N ASP A 171 -10.35 0.74 -7.55
CA ASP A 171 -9.18 1.36 -8.18
C ASP A 171 -8.18 1.91 -7.16
N PHE A 172 -8.66 2.58 -6.12
CA PHE A 172 -7.83 3.04 -5.00
C PHE A 172 -7.01 1.89 -4.39
N LEU A 173 -7.60 0.70 -4.26
CA LEU A 173 -6.93 -0.47 -3.69
C LEU A 173 -5.72 -0.95 -4.52
N LYS A 174 -5.68 -0.62 -5.82
CA LYS A 174 -4.60 -0.99 -6.73
C LYS A 174 -3.49 0.06 -6.75
N TRP A 175 -3.72 1.24 -6.17
CA TRP A 175 -2.74 2.32 -6.19
C TRP A 175 -1.50 1.93 -5.39
N PRO A 176 -0.32 2.05 -5.99
CA PRO A 176 0.90 1.78 -5.27
C PRO A 176 1.18 2.92 -4.26
N LEU A 177 2.06 2.68 -3.28
CA LEU A 177 2.34 3.66 -2.21
C LEU A 177 2.96 4.98 -2.72
N ASP A 178 3.56 4.94 -3.90
CA ASP A 178 4.18 6.05 -4.63
C ASP A 178 3.20 6.79 -5.55
N HIS A 179 1.91 6.43 -5.53
CA HIS A 179 0.89 7.11 -6.31
C HIS A 179 0.77 8.59 -5.90
N GLU A 180 0.60 9.47 -6.88
CA GLU A 180 0.57 10.93 -6.70
C GLU A 180 -0.52 11.39 -5.72
N SER A 181 -1.60 10.61 -5.57
CA SER A 181 -2.67 10.86 -4.61
C SER A 181 -2.22 10.93 -3.14
N TRP A 182 -1.08 10.32 -2.82
CA TRP A 182 -0.51 10.34 -1.47
C TRP A 182 0.32 11.60 -1.19
N ASN A 183 0.54 12.44 -2.19
CA ASN A 183 1.18 13.72 -1.99
C ASN A 183 0.21 14.66 -1.25
N ASP A 184 0.63 15.15 -0.08
CA ASP A 184 -0.23 15.94 0.78
C ASP A 184 -0.18 17.45 0.51
N GLY A 185 0.59 17.87 -0.49
CA GLY A 185 0.76 19.29 -0.84
C GLY A 185 -0.56 20.06 -0.97
N LEU A 186 -1.58 19.44 -1.57
CA LEU A 186 -2.91 20.02 -1.71
C LEU A 186 -3.56 20.35 -0.35
N TYR A 187 -3.36 19.51 0.67
CA TYR A 187 -4.01 19.65 1.97
C TYR A 187 -3.38 20.73 2.85
N PHE A 188 -2.10 21.05 2.63
CA PHE A 188 -1.39 22.07 3.41
C PHE A 188 -1.51 23.48 2.82
N GLN A 189 -2.25 23.66 1.71
CA GLN A 189 -2.41 24.94 1.01
C GLN A 189 -1.08 25.67 0.74
N THR A 190 0.02 24.91 0.70
CA THR A 190 1.36 25.48 0.66
C THR A 190 1.77 25.70 -0.78
N THR A 191 2.13 26.95 -1.10
CA THR A 191 2.60 27.38 -2.43
C THR A 191 4.07 26.97 -2.66
N ALA A 192 4.65 26.17 -1.77
CA ALA A 192 6.03 25.75 -1.91
C ALA A 192 6.21 24.87 -3.16
N PRO A 193 7.36 24.95 -3.87
CA PRO A 193 7.56 24.19 -5.11
C PRO A 193 7.42 22.68 -4.96
N TRP A 194 7.70 22.10 -3.78
CA TRP A 194 7.55 20.66 -3.52
C TRP A 194 6.09 20.20 -3.36
N SER A 195 5.14 21.13 -3.27
CA SER A 195 3.71 20.86 -3.08
C SER A 195 2.90 21.09 -4.36
N VAL A 196 3.31 22.09 -5.15
CA VAL A 196 2.53 22.56 -6.31
C VAL A 196 3.07 22.05 -7.64
N GLU A 197 4.40 21.92 -7.78
CA GLU A 197 5.02 21.65 -9.08
C GLU A 197 5.18 20.15 -9.34
N PRO A 198 4.50 19.57 -10.35
CA PRO A 198 4.51 18.14 -10.60
C PRO A 198 5.91 17.57 -10.85
N ASP A 199 6.78 18.32 -11.54
CA ASP A 199 8.16 17.92 -11.83
C ASP A 199 9.02 17.89 -10.55
N VAL A 200 8.79 18.81 -9.60
CA VAL A 200 9.50 18.83 -8.33
C VAL A 200 9.04 17.68 -7.45
N CYS A 201 7.72 17.44 -7.37
CA CYS A 201 7.13 16.30 -6.67
C CYS A 201 7.65 14.96 -7.21
N SER A 202 7.61 14.80 -8.54
CA SER A 202 8.10 13.60 -9.22
C SER A 202 9.59 13.39 -9.00
N GLY A 203 10.39 14.46 -9.03
CA GLY A 203 11.82 14.41 -8.78
C GLY A 203 12.16 13.99 -7.34
N ILE A 204 11.44 14.53 -6.35
CA ILE A 204 11.54 14.10 -4.95
C ILE A 204 11.19 12.62 -4.81
N SER A 205 10.06 12.18 -5.38
CA SER A 205 9.63 10.78 -5.34
C SER A 205 10.69 9.85 -5.94
N CYS A 206 11.24 10.19 -7.11
CA CYS A 206 12.27 9.38 -7.76
C CYS A 206 13.53 9.23 -6.89
N VAL A 207 14.01 10.33 -6.29
CA VAL A 207 15.19 10.31 -5.41
C VAL A 207 14.94 9.44 -4.18
N LEU A 208 13.79 9.57 -3.52
CA LEU A 208 13.44 8.77 -2.35
C LEU A 208 13.30 7.29 -2.69
N MET A 209 12.68 6.97 -3.82
CA MET A 209 12.49 5.59 -4.28
C MET A 209 13.83 4.92 -4.59
N LEU A 210 14.75 5.61 -5.27
CA LEU A 210 16.08 5.06 -5.54
C LEU A 210 16.87 4.82 -4.24
N SER A 211 16.82 5.76 -3.29
CA SER A 211 17.44 5.60 -1.97
C SER A 211 16.83 4.41 -1.22
N ARG A 212 15.49 4.27 -1.25
CA ARG A 212 14.79 3.17 -0.58
C ARG A 212 15.15 1.82 -1.18
N ILE A 213 15.16 1.71 -2.51
CA ILE A 213 15.55 0.47 -3.20
C ILE A 213 16.98 0.09 -2.81
N GLN A 214 17.90 1.07 -2.72
CA GLN A 214 19.27 0.83 -2.29
C GLN A 214 19.35 0.31 -0.84
N GLU A 215 18.60 0.89 0.09
CA GLU A 215 18.49 0.40 1.48
C GLU A 215 17.97 -1.04 1.53
N GLU A 216 16.93 -1.36 0.75
CA GLU A 216 16.36 -2.72 0.70
C GLU A 216 17.36 -3.74 0.18
N PHE A 217 18.17 -3.39 -0.83
CA PHE A 217 19.27 -4.24 -1.29
C PHE A 217 20.30 -4.49 -0.19
N GLN A 218 20.66 -3.46 0.59
CA GLN A 218 21.60 -3.60 1.70
C GLN A 218 21.04 -4.52 2.80
N LEU A 219 19.76 -4.36 3.16
CA LEU A 219 19.09 -5.22 4.13
C LEU A 219 19.05 -6.68 3.66
N ILE A 220 18.68 -6.92 2.40
CA ILE A 220 18.67 -8.28 1.84
C ILE A 220 20.07 -8.89 1.85
N ALA A 221 21.11 -8.11 1.51
CA ALA A 221 22.49 -8.58 1.55
C ALA A 221 22.92 -8.96 2.98
N GLN A 222 22.55 -8.16 3.99
CA GLN A 222 22.83 -8.47 5.40
C GLN A 222 22.10 -9.72 5.87
N GLU A 223 20.82 -9.86 5.51
CA GLU A 223 20.03 -11.05 5.83
C GLU A 223 20.58 -12.32 5.19
N LEU A 224 21.04 -12.22 3.94
CA LEU A 224 21.73 -13.32 3.25
C LEU A 224 23.03 -13.71 3.97
N ALA A 225 23.88 -12.74 4.32
CA ALA A 225 25.12 -13.00 5.04
C ALA A 225 24.86 -13.67 6.39
N ARG A 226 23.84 -13.21 7.13
CA ARG A 226 23.41 -13.80 8.40
C ARG A 226 22.92 -15.24 8.22
N SER A 227 22.12 -15.50 7.19
CA SER A 227 21.62 -16.86 6.87
C SER A 227 22.77 -17.82 6.54
N VAL A 228 23.76 -17.37 5.77
CA VAL A 228 24.96 -18.15 5.46
C VAL A 228 25.78 -18.45 6.72
N GLY A 229 25.95 -17.45 7.60
CA GLY A 229 26.61 -17.64 8.90
C GLY A 229 25.94 -18.74 9.72
N TRP A 230 24.61 -18.70 9.85
CA TRP A 230 23.85 -19.75 10.53
C TRP A 230 23.99 -21.13 9.88
N ALA A 231 24.02 -21.20 8.54
CA ALA A 231 24.20 -22.46 7.84
C ALA A 231 25.59 -23.06 8.10
N LEU A 232 26.63 -22.22 8.14
CA LEU A 232 27.99 -22.63 8.44
C LEU A 232 28.13 -23.10 9.89
N ASP A 233 27.56 -22.36 10.84
CA ASP A 233 27.54 -22.73 12.26
C ASP A 233 26.84 -24.07 12.46
N TYR A 234 25.72 -24.29 11.77
CA TYR A 234 25.00 -25.57 11.79
C TYR A 234 25.85 -26.71 11.22
N TYR A 235 26.49 -26.49 10.07
CA TYR A 235 27.39 -27.47 9.46
C TYR A 235 28.54 -27.86 10.40
N ASN A 236 29.19 -26.88 11.01
CA ASN A 236 30.28 -27.11 11.95
C ASN A 236 29.81 -27.90 13.18
N ASN A 237 28.65 -27.54 13.75
CA ASN A 237 28.05 -28.27 14.86
C ASN A 237 27.78 -29.75 14.51
N CYS A 238 27.22 -30.01 13.33
CA CYS A 238 27.01 -31.37 12.84
C CYS A 238 28.33 -32.13 12.66
N LYS A 239 29.35 -31.48 12.07
CA LYS A 239 30.67 -32.05 11.85
C LYS A 239 31.34 -32.43 13.17
N ASP A 240 31.34 -31.53 14.15
CA ASP A 240 31.96 -31.76 15.46
C ASP A 240 31.28 -32.92 16.19
N LYS A 241 29.95 -33.01 16.14
CA LYS A 241 29.19 -34.14 16.72
C LYS A 241 29.52 -35.48 16.06
N ILE A 242 29.71 -35.50 14.75
CA ILE A 242 30.12 -36.73 14.03
C ILE A 242 31.54 -37.13 14.42
N GLN A 243 32.44 -36.17 14.61
CA GLN A 243 33.82 -36.45 15.04
C GLN A 243 33.91 -37.01 16.46
N VAL A 244 33.01 -36.61 17.37
CA VAL A 244 32.94 -37.17 18.73
C VAL A 244 32.42 -38.61 18.76
N LEU A 245 31.72 -39.05 17.71
CA LEU A 245 31.15 -40.41 17.61
C LEU A 245 32.09 -41.43 16.97
N ASN A 246 33.20 -41.00 16.36
CA ASN A 246 34.24 -41.85 15.78
C ASN A 246 35.48 -41.91 16.69
#